data_AF-A0A976PEX9-F1
#
_entry.id   AF-A0A976PEX9-F1
#
_cell.length_a   1.000
_cell.length_b   1.000
_cell.length_c   1.000
_cell.angle_alpha   90.00
_cell.angle_beta   90.00
_cell.angle_gamma   90.00
#
_symmetry.space_group_name_H-M   'P 1'
#
loop_
_entity.id
_entity.type
_entity.pdbx_description
1 polymer ?
#
loop_
_entity_poly.entity_id
_entity_poly.type
_entity_poly.pdbx_seq_one_letter_code
_entity_poly.pdbx_strand_id
1 'polypeptide(L)'
;MPDHYQWQGKTLLLHCQLQPRAANDEIVGIQGDRLKIRITAPPVDGKANQHLVALMAKWFGVAKSRVSIVRVESGRQKTLTIDAPQKIPREAAVGDAN
;
A
#
# COMPACT_ATOMS: atom_id res chain seq x y z
N MET A 1 4.69 7.64 -17.04
CA MET A 1 5.64 6.98 -16.11
C MET A 1 4.80 6.58 -14.91
N PRO A 2 4.76 5.29 -14.52
CA PRO A 2 3.95 4.89 -13.39
C PRO A 2 4.59 5.41 -12.08
N ASP A 3 3.93 6.38 -11.43
CA ASP A 3 4.37 7.06 -10.19
C ASP A 3 3.65 6.45 -8.98
N HIS A 4 3.58 5.11 -8.96
CA HIS A 4 2.93 4.39 -7.86
C HIS A 4 3.74 4.44 -6.57
N TYR A 5 5.04 4.74 -6.65
CA TYR A 5 5.85 5.11 -5.51
C TYR A 5 6.75 6.29 -5.82
N GLN A 6 6.93 7.17 -4.83
CA GLN A 6 7.81 8.33 -4.92
C GLN A 6 8.66 8.41 -3.65
N TRP A 7 9.98 8.51 -3.81
CA TRP A 7 10.88 8.72 -2.67
C TRP A 7 11.05 10.20 -2.37
N GLN A 8 10.71 10.59 -1.15
CA GLN A 8 10.93 11.92 -0.58
C GLN A 8 12.01 11.81 0.50
N GLY A 9 13.28 11.74 0.06
CA GLY A 9 14.43 11.57 0.95
C GLY A 9 14.42 10.21 1.65
N LYS A 10 13.93 10.15 2.89
CA LYS A 10 13.84 8.94 3.72
C LYS A 10 12.44 8.34 3.76
N THR A 11 11.45 9.05 3.24
CA THR A 11 10.05 8.66 3.26
C THR A 11 9.60 8.22 1.87
N LEU A 12 8.96 7.07 1.78
CA LEU A 12 8.39 6.52 0.56
C LEU A 12 6.91 6.86 0.49
N LEU A 13 6.51 7.69 -0.46
CA LEU A 13 5.12 7.86 -0.88
C LEU A 13 4.70 6.65 -1.71
N LEU A 14 3.54 6.08 -1.45
CA LEU A 14 3.03 4.93 -2.18
C LEU A 14 1.54 5.07 -2.44
N HIS A 15 1.17 5.05 -3.71
CA HIS A 15 -0.21 5.05 -4.17
C HIS A 15 -0.70 3.62 -4.28
N CYS A 16 -1.68 3.24 -3.45
CA CYS A 16 -2.27 1.92 -3.51
C CYS A 16 -3.78 1.97 -3.75
N GLN A 17 -4.28 0.88 -4.31
CA GLN A 17 -5.69 0.63 -4.48
C GLN A 17 -6.06 -0.64 -3.73
N LEU A 18 -6.86 -0.47 -2.67
CA LEU A 18 -7.48 -1.53 -1.91
C LEU A 18 -8.62 -2.17 -2.68
N GLN A 19 -8.56 -3.48 -2.78
CA GLN A 19 -9.65 -4.34 -3.22
C GLN A 19 -10.21 -5.08 -1.99
N PRO A 20 -11.29 -4.57 -1.37
CA PRO A 20 -11.96 -5.23 -0.26
C PRO A 20 -12.68 -6.50 -0.76
N ARG A 21 -13.06 -7.39 0.17
CA ARG A 21 -13.66 -8.72 -0.11
C ARG A 21 -12.73 -9.68 -0.86
N ALA A 22 -11.44 -9.63 -0.56
CA ALA A 22 -10.52 -10.67 -1.02
C ALA A 22 -10.60 -11.92 -0.13
N ALA A 23 -10.19 -13.07 -0.67
CA ALA A 23 -10.07 -14.31 0.09
C ALA A 23 -8.87 -14.27 1.06
N ASN A 24 -7.79 -13.60 0.67
CA ASN A 24 -6.56 -13.44 1.45
C ASN A 24 -6.00 -12.01 1.32
N ASP A 25 -5.20 -11.60 2.30
CA ASP A 25 -4.39 -10.39 2.25
C ASP A 25 -3.13 -10.61 1.41
N GLU A 26 -3.07 -9.98 0.24
CA GLU A 26 -1.95 -10.10 -0.69
C GLU A 26 -1.73 -8.83 -1.51
N ILE A 27 -0.47 -8.56 -1.84
CA ILE A 27 -0.12 -7.58 -2.87
C ILE A 27 -0.32 -8.27 -4.20
N VAL A 28 -1.26 -7.77 -5.01
CA VAL A 28 -1.50 -8.32 -6.35
C VAL A 28 -0.40 -7.90 -7.32
N GLY A 29 0.15 -6.71 -7.09
CA GLY A 29 1.13 -6.07 -7.96
C GLY A 29 0.69 -4.67 -8.36
N ILE A 30 1.46 -4.03 -9.22
CA ILE A 30 1.17 -2.68 -9.71
C ILE A 30 0.19 -2.77 -10.88
N GLN A 31 -0.95 -2.09 -10.77
CA GLN A 31 -1.93 -1.98 -11.84
C GLN A 31 -1.93 -0.54 -12.36
N GLY A 32 -1.27 -0.31 -13.50
CA GLY A 32 -1.09 1.02 -14.07
C GLY A 32 -0.19 1.88 -13.17
N ASP A 33 -0.77 2.88 -12.51
CA ASP A 33 -0.08 3.86 -11.67
C ASP A 33 -0.28 3.61 -10.16
N ARG A 34 -0.89 2.47 -9.77
CA ARG A 34 -1.24 2.20 -8.37
C ARG A 34 -0.93 0.77 -7.96
N LEU A 35 -0.45 0.59 -6.74
CA LEU A 35 -0.23 -0.72 -6.14
C LEU A 35 -1.57 -1.35 -5.76
N LYS A 36 -1.96 -2.43 -6.43
CA LYS A 36 -3.20 -3.14 -6.12
C LYS A 36 -2.98 -4.08 -4.95
N ILE A 37 -3.75 -3.86 -3.88
CA ILE A 37 -3.67 -4.63 -2.66
C ILE A 37 -5.04 -5.23 -2.37
N ARG A 38 -5.09 -6.54 -2.20
CA ARG A 38 -6.28 -7.26 -1.81
C ARG A 38 -6.30 -7.41 -0.30
N ILE A 39 -7.42 -7.05 0.32
CA ILE A 39 -7.62 -7.23 1.76
C ILE A 39 -8.94 -7.93 2.02
N THR A 40 -8.93 -8.82 3.01
CA THR A 40 -10.13 -9.49 3.53
C THR A 40 -11.03 -8.53 4.30
N ALA A 41 -10.45 -7.42 4.80
CA ALA A 41 -11.18 -6.43 5.57
C ALA A 41 -12.32 -5.78 4.77
N PRO A 42 -13.47 -5.50 5.42
CA PRO A 42 -14.60 -4.84 4.77
C PRO A 42 -14.25 -3.40 4.35
N PRO A 43 -14.95 -2.81 3.36
CA PRO A 43 -14.73 -1.44 2.86
C PRO A 43 -15.12 -0.33 3.87
N VAL A 44 -15.17 -0.65 5.17
CA VAL A 44 -15.37 0.33 6.23
C VAL A 44 -14.01 0.94 6.55
N ASP A 45 -13.91 2.26 6.38
CA ASP A 45 -12.65 2.99 6.37
C ASP A 45 -11.79 2.71 7.62
N GLY A 46 -12.42 2.57 8.79
CA GLY A 46 -11.71 2.25 10.04
C GLY A 46 -11.02 0.89 10.07
N LYS A 47 -11.71 -0.19 9.66
CA LYS A 47 -11.14 -1.54 9.68
C LYS A 47 -10.14 -1.76 8.56
N ALA A 48 -10.42 -1.22 7.37
CA ALA A 48 -9.51 -1.31 6.23
C ALA A 48 -8.19 -0.56 6.50
N ASN A 49 -8.23 0.63 7.11
CA ASN A 49 -7.04 1.41 7.42
C ASN A 49 -6.11 0.71 8.40
N GLN A 50 -6.65 0.24 9.53
CA GLN A 50 -5.85 -0.46 10.53
C GLN A 50 -5.21 -1.73 9.96
N HIS A 51 -5.98 -2.47 9.15
CA HIS A 51 -5.50 -3.69 8.52
C HIS A 51 -4.40 -3.40 7.49
N LEU A 52 -4.61 -2.38 6.65
CA LEU A 52 -3.64 -1.93 5.66
C LEU A 52 -2.33 -1.48 6.31
N VAL A 53 -2.40 -0.63 7.34
CA VAL A 53 -1.21 -0.16 8.07
C VAL A 53 -0.45 -1.34 8.67
N ALA A 54 -1.15 -2.34 9.23
CA ALA A 54 -0.52 -3.54 9.77
C ALA A 54 0.15 -4.40 8.69
N LEU A 55 -0.50 -4.57 7.53
CA LEU A 55 0.07 -5.31 6.40
C LEU A 55 1.28 -4.60 5.80
N MET A 56 1.18 -3.30 5.55
CA MET A 56 2.28 -2.47 5.05
C MET A 56 3.46 -2.52 6.02
N ALA A 57 3.23 -2.34 7.31
CA ALA A 57 4.26 -2.46 8.34
C ALA A 57 4.97 -3.83 8.29
N LYS A 58 4.20 -4.92 8.15
CA LYS A 58 4.73 -6.28 8.06
C LYS A 58 5.51 -6.54 6.77
N TRP A 59 4.99 -6.12 5.61
CA TRP A 59 5.64 -6.30 4.31
C TRP A 59 6.91 -5.47 4.17
N PHE A 60 6.87 -4.23 4.64
CA PHE A 60 8.02 -3.32 4.56
C PHE A 60 9.00 -3.47 5.73
N GLY A 61 8.66 -4.30 6.72
CA GLY A 61 9.49 -4.53 7.91
C GLY A 61 9.64 -3.29 8.79
N VAL A 62 8.64 -2.40 8.82
CA VAL A 62 8.67 -1.15 9.58
C VAL A 62 7.63 -1.16 10.71
N ALA A 63 7.78 -0.23 11.66
CA ALA A 63 6.77 -0.03 12.69
C ALA A 63 5.50 0.60 12.10
N LYS A 64 4.35 0.30 12.70
CA LYS A 64 3.05 0.89 12.35
C LYS A 64 3.07 2.42 12.40
N SER A 65 3.84 3.01 13.33
CA SER A 65 4.03 4.47 13.43
C SER A 65 4.77 5.09 12.24
N ARG A 66 5.54 4.30 11.48
CA ARG A 66 6.23 4.76 10.27
C ARG A 66 5.36 4.67 9.02
N VAL A 67 4.19 4.05 9.12
CA VAL A 67 3.22 3.98 8.03
C VAL A 67 2.10 4.95 8.35
N SER A 68 1.90 5.95 7.50
CA SER A 68 0.79 6.90 7.64
C SER A 68 0.01 7.01 6.35
N ILE A 69 -1.30 7.19 6.48
CA ILE A 69 -2.17 7.42 5.33
C ILE A 69 -2.24 8.94 5.15
N VAL A 70 -1.64 9.43 4.07
CA VAL A 70 -1.59 10.87 3.75
C VAL A 70 -2.82 11.31 2.98
N ARG A 71 -3.40 10.42 2.16
CA ARG A 71 -4.55 10.77 1.32
C ARG A 71 -5.47 9.58 1.10
N VAL A 72 -6.77 9.84 1.10
CA VAL A 72 -7.81 8.90 0.66
C VAL A 72 -8.52 9.56 -0.50
N GLU A 73 -8.23 9.14 -1.74
CA GLU A 73 -8.86 9.72 -2.94
C GLU A 73 -10.26 9.15 -3.19
N SER A 74 -10.47 7.89 -2.86
CA SER A 74 -11.76 7.21 -2.92
C SER A 74 -11.71 6.04 -1.95
N GLY A 75 -12.85 5.52 -1.47
CA GLY A 75 -12.86 4.44 -0.45
C GLY A 75 -12.05 3.18 -0.80
N ARG A 76 -11.58 3.05 -2.04
CA ARG A 76 -10.68 1.99 -2.54
C ARG A 76 -9.27 2.49 -2.87
N GLN A 77 -9.00 3.78 -2.99
CA GLN A 77 -7.72 4.35 -3.41
C GLN A 77 -7.11 5.19 -2.28
N LYS A 78 -5.90 4.83 -1.85
CA LYS A 78 -5.24 5.43 -0.69
C LYS A 78 -3.76 5.66 -0.97
N THR A 79 -3.28 6.83 -0.57
CA THR A 79 -1.87 7.21 -0.57
C THR A 79 -1.32 7.01 0.83
N LEU A 80 -0.24 6.25 0.94
CA LEU A 80 0.48 6.04 2.18
C LEU A 80 1.89 6.61 2.09
N THR A 81 2.41 7.01 3.23
CA THR A 81 3.83 7.32 3.44
C THR A 81 4.43 6.26 4.34
N ILE A 82 5.60 5.75 3.95
CA ILE A 82 6.37 4.78 4.70
C ILE A 82 7.73 5.39 4.99
N ASP A 83 8.02 5.67 6.26
CA ASP A 83 9.31 6.19 6.67
C ASP A 83 10.35 5.07 6.83
N ALA A 84 11.49 5.20 6.15
CA ALA A 84 12.61 4.26 6.17
C ALA A 84 12.17 2.77 6.06
N PRO A 85 11.58 2.36 4.91
CA PRO A 85 11.24 0.97 4.67
C PRO A 85 12.49 0.08 4.72
N GLN A 86 12.43 -0.97 5.54
CA GLN A 86 13.54 -1.93 5.72
C GLN A 86 13.57 -2.96 4.59
N LYS A 87 12.39 -3.28 4.04
CA LYS A 87 12.20 -4.21 2.94
C LYS A 87 11.19 -3.62 1.97
N ILE A 88 11.35 -3.91 0.69
CA ILE A 88 10.35 -3.55 -0.32
C ILE A 88 10.03 -4.85 -1.04
N PRO A 89 8.79 -5.35 -0.94
CA PRO A 89 8.40 -6.54 -1.68
C PRO A 89 8.57 -6.26 -3.18
N ARG A 90 9.06 -7.25 -3.93
CA ARG A 90 9.27 -7.12 -5.38
C ARG A 90 7.99 -6.70 -6.09
N GLU A 91 6.81 -7.11 -5.62
CA GLU A 91 5.53 -6.70 -6.19
C GLU A 91 5.25 -5.19 -6.07
N ALA A 92 5.85 -4.51 -5.08
CA ALA A 92 5.78 -3.06 -4.95
C ALA A 92 6.89 -2.32 -5.71
N ALA A 93 8.02 -3.00 -5.96
CA ALA A 93 9.16 -2.44 -6.69
C ALA A 93 9.07 -2.64 -8.21
N VAL A 94 8.48 -3.75 -8.68
CA VAL A 94 8.46 -4.18 -10.07
C VAL A 94 7.07 -3.98 -10.65
N GLY A 95 6.93 -2.93 -11.47
CA GLY A 95 5.78 -2.80 -12.35
C GLY A 95 5.84 -3.92 -13.38
N ASP A 96 5.05 -4.97 -13.18
CA ASP A 96 4.92 -6.06 -14.15
C ASP A 96 4.27 -5.49 -15.41
N ALA A 97 5.11 -5.20 -16.40
CA ALA A 97 4.70 -4.97 -17.77
C ALA A 97 4.40 -6.34 -18.39
N ASN A 98 3.13 -6.75 -18.32
CA ASN A 98 2.57 -7.79 -19.18
C ASN A 98 1.50 -7.19 -20.08
#